data_AF-H9FKB0-F1
#
_entry.id   AF-H9FKB0-F1
#
_cell.length_a   1.000
_cell.length_b   1.000
_cell.length_c   1.000
_cell.angle_alpha   90.00
_cell.angle_beta   90.00
_cell.angle_gamma   90.00
#
_symmetry.space_group_name_H-M   'P 1'
#
loop_
_entity.id
_entity.type
_entity.pdbx_description
1 polymer ?
#
loop_
_entity_poly.entity_id
_entity_poly.type
_entity_poly.pdbx_seq_one_letter_code
_entity_poly.pdbx_strand_id
1 'polypeptide(L)'
;HTSPEESRVLGFGIVLESPSSDPEVQLAEGFDVFMPKSQLDSILSNYTRSGSLLFRKLVCAFFDDKTLANSLPNGKRKRGLNDNRKGLDQNIVGAIKVFTEKYCTAHHVDKL
;
A
#
# COMPACT_ATOMS: atom_id res chain seq x y z
N HIS A 1 9.37 -53.31 -5.90
CA HIS A 1 8.21 -52.44 -5.58
C HIS A 1 8.23 -52.16 -4.08
N THR A 2 8.03 -50.88 -3.73
CA THR A 2 7.68 -50.28 -2.42
C THR A 2 8.71 -50.33 -1.26
N SER A 3 9.37 -49.19 -1.04
CA SER A 3 9.72 -48.62 0.28
C SER A 3 8.48 -47.86 0.83
N PRO A 4 8.32 -47.61 2.16
CA PRO A 4 9.04 -46.52 2.83
C PRO A 4 9.62 -46.87 4.22
N GLU A 5 10.90 -46.53 4.38
CA GLU A 5 11.61 -46.15 5.63
C GLU A 5 10.85 -45.01 6.37
N GLU A 6 10.57 -45.17 7.66
CA GLU A 6 11.40 -44.91 8.84
C GLU A 6 11.09 -43.54 9.48
N SER A 7 10.38 -43.64 10.60
CA SER A 7 10.06 -42.59 11.55
C SER A 7 11.33 -42.00 12.18
N ARG A 8 11.50 -40.67 12.12
CA ARG A 8 12.33 -39.92 13.08
C ARG A 8 11.66 -38.63 13.50
N VAL A 9 11.15 -38.65 14.72
CA VAL A 9 10.83 -37.48 15.53
C VAL A 9 12.15 -36.83 15.96
N LEU A 10 12.29 -35.53 15.72
CA LEU A 10 13.24 -34.69 16.45
C LEU A 10 12.51 -33.43 16.89
N GLY A 11 12.24 -33.38 18.19
CA GLY A 11 11.79 -32.18 18.87
C GLY A 11 12.95 -31.20 19.00
N PHE A 12 12.69 -29.94 18.67
CA PHE A 12 13.37 -28.79 19.22
C PHE A 12 12.33 -27.68 19.33
N GLY A 13 11.96 -27.36 20.56
CA GLY A 13 11.20 -26.16 20.86
C GLY A 13 12.06 -24.94 20.55
N ILE A 14 11.59 -24.12 19.64
CA ILE A 14 11.41 -22.69 19.88
C ILE A 14 10.09 -22.35 19.20
N VAL A 15 8.98 -22.35 19.95
CA VAL A 15 7.90 -21.42 19.60
C VAL A 15 8.50 -20.05 19.91
N LEU A 16 9.24 -19.50 18.95
CA LEU A 16 9.52 -18.07 19.00
C LEU A 16 8.18 -17.48 18.61
N GLU A 17 7.42 -17.14 19.63
CA GLU A 17 6.33 -16.17 19.59
C GLU A 17 6.66 -15.18 18.47
N SER A 18 5.90 -15.32 17.37
CA SER A 18 6.16 -14.57 16.16
C SER A 18 6.28 -13.10 16.52
N PRO A 19 7.11 -12.26 15.86
CA PRO A 19 6.90 -10.83 15.94
C PRO A 19 5.56 -10.53 15.22
N SER A 20 4.43 -10.84 15.87
CA SER A 20 3.14 -11.09 15.21
C SER A 20 2.38 -9.80 14.88
N SER A 21 3.05 -8.65 14.99
CA SER A 21 2.47 -7.36 14.67
C SER A 21 3.40 -6.68 13.68
N ASP A 22 3.05 -6.73 12.39
CA ASP A 22 3.68 -5.87 11.39
C ASP A 22 3.40 -4.42 11.80
N PRO A 23 4.42 -3.62 12.19
CA PRO A 23 4.18 -2.31 12.74
C PRO A 23 3.52 -1.41 11.70
N GLU A 24 2.56 -0.61 12.13
CA GLU A 24 1.99 0.43 11.29
C GLU A 24 2.94 1.63 11.19
N VAL A 25 3.10 2.14 9.97
CA VAL A 25 3.91 3.34 9.70
C VAL A 25 3.04 4.43 9.13
N GLN A 26 3.23 5.65 9.63
CA GLN A 26 2.56 6.83 9.12
C GLN A 26 3.12 7.16 7.73
N LEU A 27 2.24 7.34 6.75
CA LEU A 27 2.66 7.60 5.38
C LEU A 27 3.28 8.99 5.23
N ALA A 28 2.70 10.00 5.87
CA ALA A 28 3.18 11.37 5.80
C ALA A 28 2.90 12.11 7.12
N GLU A 29 3.86 12.94 7.54
CA GLU A 29 3.70 13.80 8.72
C GLU A 29 2.50 14.74 8.54
N GLY A 30 1.69 14.87 9.59
CA GLY A 30 0.45 15.67 9.56
C GLY A 30 -0.76 14.95 8.96
N PHE A 31 -0.61 13.71 8.50
CA PHE A 31 -1.72 12.87 8.02
C PHE A 31 -1.92 11.67 8.93
N ASP A 32 -3.14 11.49 9.44
CA ASP A 32 -3.52 10.31 10.23
C ASP A 32 -3.79 9.10 9.30
N VAL A 33 -2.76 8.70 8.53
CA VAL A 33 -2.84 7.68 7.48
C VAL A 33 -1.69 6.70 7.66
N PHE A 34 -2.02 5.46 7.97
CA PHE A 34 -1.08 4.41 8.32
C PHE A 34 -1.23 3.20 7.42
N MET A 35 -0.14 2.47 7.23
CA MET A 35 -0.18 1.15 6.63
C MET A 35 0.84 0.20 7.26
N PRO A 36 0.63 -1.11 7.15
CA PRO A 36 1.61 -2.09 7.63
C PRO A 36 2.96 -1.90 6.95
N LYS A 37 4.05 -1.90 7.74
CA LYS A 37 5.41 -1.64 7.25
C LYS A 37 5.82 -2.63 6.17
N SER A 38 5.53 -3.92 6.34
CA SER A 38 5.87 -4.93 5.33
C SER A 38 5.17 -4.68 3.99
N GLN A 39 3.93 -4.18 4.01
CA GLN A 39 3.19 -3.82 2.81
C GLN A 39 3.82 -2.61 2.12
N LEU A 40 4.22 -1.57 2.89
CA LEU A 40 4.91 -0.42 2.34
C LEU A 40 6.24 -0.82 1.71
N ASP A 41 7.07 -1.58 2.42
CA ASP A 41 8.37 -2.04 1.93
C ASP A 41 8.22 -2.89 0.65
N SER A 42 7.22 -3.76 0.60
CA SER A 42 6.90 -4.55 -0.60
C SER A 42 6.53 -3.66 -1.79
N ILE A 43 5.70 -2.63 -1.59
CA ILE A 43 5.38 -1.68 -2.66
C ILE A 43 6.63 -0.90 -3.10
N LEU A 44 7.40 -0.35 -2.16
CA LEU A 44 8.59 0.43 -2.47
C LEU A 44 9.62 -0.38 -3.26
N SER A 45 9.86 -1.64 -2.89
CA SER A 45 10.82 -2.52 -3.58
C SER A 45 10.42 -2.86 -5.02
N ASN A 46 9.11 -2.93 -5.31
CA ASN A 46 8.60 -3.29 -6.63
C ASN A 46 8.37 -2.08 -7.57
N TYR A 47 8.28 -0.86 -7.03
CA TYR A 47 7.91 0.34 -7.80
C TYR A 47 8.88 1.51 -7.58
N THR A 48 10.17 1.27 -7.82
CA THR A 48 11.27 2.23 -7.55
C THR A 48 11.56 3.24 -8.66
N ARG A 49 11.01 3.08 -9.87
CA ARG A 49 11.44 3.81 -11.07
C ARG A 49 10.45 4.82 -11.62
N SER A 50 9.24 4.92 -11.06
CA SER A 50 8.25 5.87 -11.51
C SER A 50 7.37 6.32 -10.35
N GLY A 51 7.38 7.63 -10.07
CA GLY A 51 6.53 8.23 -9.04
C GLY A 51 5.04 8.01 -9.32
N SER A 52 4.62 8.14 -10.58
CA SER A 52 3.23 7.92 -10.98
C SER A 52 2.78 6.47 -10.79
N LEU A 53 3.65 5.49 -11.05
CA LEU A 53 3.35 4.08 -10.79
C LEU A 53 3.26 3.79 -9.29
N LEU A 54 4.21 4.31 -8.50
CA LEU A 54 4.22 4.16 -7.04
C LEU A 54 2.95 4.78 -6.43
N PHE A 55 2.59 5.99 -6.84
CA PHE A 55 1.36 6.67 -6.42
C PHE A 55 0.12 5.83 -6.71
N ARG A 56 0.00 5.31 -7.95
CA ARG A 56 -1.13 4.45 -8.31
C ARG A 56 -1.19 3.19 -7.45
N LYS A 57 -0.04 2.60 -7.10
CA LYS A 57 0.01 1.39 -6.27
C LYS A 57 -0.38 1.64 -4.82
N LEU A 58 0.04 2.78 -4.26
CA LEU A 58 -0.41 3.19 -2.93
C LEU A 58 -1.90 3.50 -2.92
N VAL A 59 -2.44 4.17 -3.95
CA VAL A 59 -3.90 4.39 -4.07
C VAL A 59 -4.66 3.06 -4.05
N CYS A 60 -4.22 2.05 -4.80
CA CYS A 60 -4.83 0.72 -4.77
C CYS A 60 -4.64 -0.03 -3.44
N ALA A 61 -3.64 0.34 -2.64
CA ALA A 61 -3.43 -0.27 -1.32
C ALA A 61 -4.38 0.29 -0.26
N PHE A 62 -4.86 1.53 -0.42
CA PHE A 62 -5.78 2.19 0.51
C PHE A 62 -7.25 2.13 0.09
N PHE A 63 -7.54 1.98 -1.21
CA PHE A 63 -8.90 1.95 -1.73
C PHE A 63 -9.16 0.65 -2.49
N ASP A 64 -10.28 -0.01 -2.17
CA ASP A 64 -10.72 -1.21 -2.88
C ASP A 64 -11.18 -0.88 -4.32
N ASP A 65 -11.21 -1.90 -5.18
CA ASP A 65 -11.60 -1.75 -6.59
C ASP A 65 -13.00 -1.16 -6.74
N LYS A 66 -13.91 -1.49 -5.82
CA LYS A 66 -15.26 -0.94 -5.79
C LYS A 66 -15.24 0.56 -5.54
N THR A 67 -14.46 1.06 -4.59
CA THR A 67 -14.33 2.48 -4.31
C THR A 67 -13.68 3.19 -5.49
N LEU A 68 -12.63 2.62 -6.09
CA LEU A 68 -11.95 3.22 -7.25
C LEU A 68 -12.86 3.32 -8.47
N ALA A 69 -13.67 2.30 -8.77
CA ALA A 69 -14.62 2.31 -9.88
C ALA A 69 -15.77 3.32 -9.68
N ASN A 70 -16.19 3.52 -8.42
CA ASN A 70 -17.35 4.32 -8.07
C ASN A 70 -17.01 5.73 -7.53
N SER A 71 -15.73 6.14 -7.55
CA SER A 71 -15.32 7.45 -7.06
C SER A 71 -14.78 8.36 -8.17
N LEU A 72 -14.89 9.66 -7.95
CA LEU A 72 -14.26 10.68 -8.79
C LEU A 72 -12.83 10.93 -8.30
N PRO A 73 -11.84 11.03 -9.22
CA PRO A 73 -10.44 11.26 -8.82
C PRO A 73 -10.23 12.51 -7.96
N ASN A 74 -10.97 13.59 -8.24
CA ASN A 74 -10.85 14.89 -7.56
C ASN A 74 -12.12 15.32 -6.82
N GLY A 75 -13.12 14.44 -6.71
CA GLY A 75 -14.47 14.79 -6.23
C GLY A 75 -15.21 15.86 -7.07
N LYS A 76 -14.58 16.38 -8.14
CA LYS A 76 -15.16 17.40 -9.02
C LYS A 76 -16.02 16.75 -10.09
N ARG A 77 -17.32 17.06 -10.03
CA ARG A 77 -18.29 16.67 -11.05
C ARG A 77 -17.99 17.39 -12.36
N LYS A 78 -18.09 16.68 -13.49
CA LYS A 78 -18.06 17.32 -14.80
C LYS A 78 -19.33 18.18 -14.94
N ARG A 79 -19.16 19.48 -15.20
CA ARG A 79 -20.28 20.42 -15.36
C ARG A 79 -21.21 19.92 -16.47
N GLY A 80 -22.50 19.76 -16.15
CA GLY A 80 -23.53 19.30 -17.10
C GLY A 80 -23.81 17.78 -17.11
N LEU A 81 -23.17 16.99 -16.24
CA LEU A 81 -23.49 15.58 -16.02
C LEU A 81 -23.98 15.36 -14.59
N ASN A 82 -25.10 14.65 -14.43
CA ASN A 82 -25.63 14.21 -13.13
C ASN A 82 -24.84 13.01 -12.58
N ASP A 83 -23.53 13.18 -12.42
CA ASP A 83 -22.68 12.20 -11.75
C ASP A 83 -22.76 12.41 -10.24
N ASN A 84 -23.31 11.42 -9.53
CA ASN A 84 -23.51 11.43 -8.07
C ASN A 84 -22.39 10.71 -7.32
N ARG A 85 -21.34 10.24 -8.01
CA ARG A 85 -20.19 9.58 -7.38
C ARG A 85 -19.45 10.55 -6.46
N LYS A 86 -19.04 10.06 -5.30
CA LYS A 86 -18.27 10.83 -4.32
C LYS A 86 -16.80 10.91 -4.73
N GLY A 87 -16.07 11.89 -4.20
CA GLY A 87 -14.61 11.93 -4.32
C GLY A 87 -13.95 10.88 -3.41
N LEU A 88 -12.73 10.50 -3.74
CA LEU A 88 -11.87 9.76 -2.81
C LEU A 88 -11.58 10.59 -1.56
N ASP A 89 -11.26 9.91 -0.45
CA ASP A 89 -10.84 10.57 0.78
C ASP A 89 -9.58 11.41 0.53
N GLN A 90 -9.72 12.74 0.68
CA GLN A 90 -8.64 13.67 0.38
C GLN A 90 -7.53 13.66 1.43
N ASN A 91 -7.78 13.18 2.64
CA ASN A 91 -6.74 12.99 3.65
C ASN A 91 -5.79 11.87 3.20
N ILE A 92 -6.35 10.73 2.78
CA ILE A 92 -5.57 9.58 2.27
C ILE A 92 -4.85 9.96 0.97
N VAL A 93 -5.55 10.57 0.00
CA VAL A 93 -4.94 11.01 -1.27
C VAL A 93 -3.82 12.02 -1.03
N GLY A 94 -4.01 12.96 -0.09
CA GLY A 94 -3.00 13.93 0.32
C GLY A 94 -1.75 13.28 0.91
N ALA A 95 -1.93 12.32 1.82
CA ALA A 95 -0.80 11.60 2.43
C ALA A 95 0.02 10.84 1.39
N ILE A 96 -0.65 10.13 0.47
CA ILE A 96 0.00 9.40 -0.63
C ILE A 96 0.79 10.36 -1.53
N LYS A 97 0.20 11.52 -1.86
CA LYS A 97 0.87 12.53 -2.68
C LYS A 97 2.15 13.04 -2.01
N VAL A 98 2.05 13.48 -0.75
CA VAL A 98 3.21 14.01 -0.01
C VAL A 98 4.30 12.95 0.14
N PHE A 99 3.93 11.72 0.50
CA PHE A 99 4.87 10.62 0.63
C PHE A 99 5.60 10.33 -0.69
N THR A 100 4.87 10.21 -1.80
CA THR A 100 5.47 9.88 -3.10
C THR A 100 6.34 11.00 -3.64
N GLU A 101 5.97 12.27 -3.46
CA GLU A 101 6.81 13.42 -3.83
C GLU A 101 8.13 13.42 -3.05
N LYS A 102 8.08 13.15 -1.73
CA LYS A 102 9.27 13.04 -0.87
C LYS A 102 10.15 11.86 -1.29
N TYR A 103 9.55 10.71 -1.56
CA TYR A 103 10.25 9.52 -2.04
C TYR A 103 10.96 9.78 -3.38
N CYS A 104 10.26 10.35 -4.36
CA CYS A 104 10.85 10.63 -5.67
C CYS A 104 12.03 11.60 -5.57
N THR A 105 11.92 12.59 -4.68
CA THR A 105 13.01 13.54 -4.41
C THR A 105 14.22 12.86 -3.77
N ALA A 106 14.01 12.00 -2.76
CA ALA A 106 15.09 11.30 -2.08
C ALA A 106 15.80 10.25 -2.96
N HIS A 107 15.06 9.62 -3.88
CA HIS A 107 15.55 8.51 -4.71
C HIS A 107 15.80 8.89 -6.18
N HIS A 108 15.70 10.17 -6.54
CA HIS A 108 15.92 10.69 -7.91
C HIS A 108 15.04 10.00 -8.96
N VAL A 109 13.77 9.80 -8.63
CA VAL A 109 12.75 9.20 -9.51
C VAL A 109 12.00 10.31 -10.23
N ASP A 110 11.58 10.06 -11.47
CA ASP A 110 10.72 10.97 -12.22
C ASP A 110 9.46 11.33 -11.41
N LYS A 111 9.23 12.64 -11.26
CA LYS A 111 8.16 13.22 -10.45
C LYS A 111 6.77 12.97 -11.07
N LEU A 112 5.76 13.08 -10.22
CA LEU A 112 4.33 12.90 -10.51
C LEU A 112 3.80 13.85 -11.58
#